data_AF-A0A510XAZ7-F1
#
_entry.id   AF-A0A510XAZ7-F1
#
_cell.length_a   1.000
_cell.length_b   1.000
_cell.length_c   1.000
_cell.angle_alpha   90.00
_cell.angle_beta   90.00
_cell.angle_gamma   90.00
#
_symmetry.space_group_name_H-M   'P 1'
#
loop_
_entity.id
_entity.type
_entity.pdbx_description
1 polymer ?
#
loop_
_entity_poly.entity_id
_entity_poly.type
_entity_poly.pdbx_seq_one_letter_code
_entity_poly.pdbx_strand_id
1 'polypeptide(L)'
;MPTSSSTTASQGTRLADALSDYLAGEHALLELRCCAPKRLSALIHDLARPLHPPLERALARGLNSGELAGWLGPAETLMPAMMRRFGLDAEAWADVPRAAEWRVTCRACPHIGTCWQALRHDTDAEACRDFCANAEAFIAAGHESKH
;
A
#
# COMPACT_ATOMS: atom_id res chain seq x y z
N MET A 1 3.42 12.18 -45.82
CA MET A 1 2.41 11.28 -45.20
C MET A 1 3.16 10.30 -44.31
N PRO A 2 3.00 10.33 -42.97
CA PRO A 2 3.66 9.36 -42.11
C PRO A 2 2.82 8.07 -42.00
N THR A 3 3.52 6.95 -42.03
CA THR A 3 3.03 5.57 -42.03
C THR A 3 2.47 5.17 -40.66
N SER A 4 1.16 4.89 -40.58
CA SER A 4 0.44 4.48 -39.37
C SER A 4 0.65 3.01 -38.95
N SER A 5 1.56 2.28 -39.58
CA SER A 5 1.67 0.81 -39.44
C SER A 5 2.52 0.34 -38.25
N SER A 6 3.26 1.23 -37.57
CA SER A 6 4.19 0.84 -36.50
C SER A 6 3.58 0.80 -35.09
N THR A 7 2.38 1.35 -34.90
CA THR A 7 1.78 1.53 -33.56
C THR A 7 1.10 0.26 -33.02
N THR A 8 0.51 -0.55 -33.88
CA THR A 8 -0.30 -1.72 -33.47
C THR A 8 0.55 -2.92 -33.01
N ALA A 9 1.70 -3.18 -33.64
CA ALA A 9 2.58 -4.27 -33.24
C ALA A 9 3.23 -4.03 -31.86
N SER A 10 3.66 -2.80 -31.57
CA SER A 10 4.22 -2.40 -30.26
C SER A 10 3.18 -2.40 -29.13
N GLN A 11 1.91 -2.14 -29.44
CA GLN A 11 0.82 -2.21 -28.45
C GLN A 11 0.46 -3.66 -28.12
N GLY A 12 0.46 -4.56 -29.10
CA GLY A 12 0.20 -5.98 -28.91
C GLY A 12 1.21 -6.65 -27.96
N THR A 13 2.51 -6.37 -28.14
CA THR A 13 3.56 -6.88 -27.25
C THR A 13 3.43 -6.35 -25.83
N ARG A 14 3.16 -5.05 -25.65
CA ARG A 14 2.99 -4.44 -24.32
C ARG A 14 1.79 -5.00 -23.54
N LEU A 15 0.69 -5.32 -24.23
CA LEU A 15 -0.46 -5.95 -23.60
C LEU A 15 -0.16 -7.39 -23.18
N ALA A 16 0.54 -8.14 -24.03
CA ALA A 16 0.95 -9.52 -23.71
C ALA A 16 1.90 -9.55 -22.50
N ASP A 17 2.86 -8.65 -22.44
CA ASP A 17 3.79 -8.52 -21.31
C ASP A 17 3.03 -8.15 -20.02
N ALA A 18 2.11 -7.17 -20.08
CA ALA A 18 1.31 -6.77 -18.94
C ALA A 18 0.40 -7.90 -18.42
N LEU A 19 -0.19 -8.70 -19.32
CA LEU A 19 -0.97 -9.87 -18.95
C LEU A 19 -0.10 -10.96 -18.32
N SER A 20 1.08 -11.21 -18.88
CA SER A 20 2.05 -12.16 -18.32
C SER A 20 2.46 -11.76 -16.89
N ASP A 21 2.80 -10.49 -16.69
CA ASP A 21 3.12 -9.91 -15.39
C ASP A 21 1.94 -10.04 -14.41
N TYR A 22 0.72 -9.79 -14.86
CA TYR A 22 -0.47 -9.95 -14.04
C TYR A 22 -0.61 -11.40 -13.55
N LEU A 23 -0.57 -12.36 -14.47
CA LEU A 23 -0.73 -13.78 -14.17
C LEU A 23 0.40 -14.31 -13.28
N ALA A 24 1.64 -13.87 -13.51
CA ALA A 24 2.79 -14.23 -12.68
C ALA A 24 2.61 -13.74 -11.22
N GLY A 25 2.10 -12.53 -11.04
CA GLY A 25 1.79 -11.98 -9.72
C GLY A 25 0.68 -12.74 -8.99
N GLU A 26 -0.43 -13.00 -9.68
CA GLU A 26 -1.57 -13.76 -9.13
C GLU A 26 -1.17 -15.20 -8.75
N HIS A 27 -0.39 -15.87 -9.60
CA HIS A 27 0.08 -17.22 -9.32
C HIS A 27 1.00 -17.26 -8.10
N ALA A 28 1.96 -16.34 -8.00
CA ALA A 28 2.85 -16.25 -6.84
C ALA A 28 2.08 -15.94 -5.54
N LEU A 29 1.06 -15.09 -5.61
CA LEU A 29 0.18 -14.80 -4.47
C LEU A 29 -0.60 -16.04 -4.04
N LEU A 30 -1.19 -16.77 -4.99
CA LEU A 30 -1.93 -18.00 -4.70
C LEU A 30 -1.02 -19.06 -4.04
N GLU A 31 0.19 -19.26 -4.59
CA GLU A 31 1.17 -20.18 -4.02
C GLU A 31 1.54 -19.80 -2.58
N LEU A 32 1.81 -18.52 -2.32
CA LEU A 32 2.09 -18.04 -0.97
C LEU A 32 0.91 -18.26 -0.01
N ARG A 33 -0.33 -18.04 -0.45
CA ARG A 33 -1.53 -18.26 0.37
C ARG A 33 -1.72 -19.73 0.72
N CYS A 34 -1.60 -20.61 -0.26
CA CYS A 34 -1.83 -22.04 -0.09
C CYS A 34 -0.69 -22.74 0.64
N CYS A 35 0.55 -22.44 0.27
CA CYS A 35 1.71 -23.23 0.65
C CYS A 35 2.58 -22.56 1.72
N ALA A 36 2.53 -21.23 1.86
CA ALA A 36 3.40 -20.48 2.77
C ALA A 36 2.72 -19.30 3.48
N PRO A 37 1.57 -19.51 4.18
CA PRO A 37 0.78 -18.43 4.76
C PRO A 37 1.56 -17.58 5.77
N LYS A 38 2.41 -18.18 6.60
CA LYS A 38 3.27 -17.42 7.52
C LYS A 38 4.24 -16.49 6.80
N ARG A 39 4.77 -16.93 5.65
CA ARG A 39 5.66 -16.13 4.81
C ARG A 39 4.88 -14.98 4.15
N LEU A 40 3.68 -15.25 3.66
CA LEU A 40 2.80 -14.21 3.13
C LEU A 40 2.52 -13.11 4.16
N SER A 41 2.13 -13.51 5.37
CA SER A 41 1.89 -12.58 6.48
C SER A 41 3.14 -11.74 6.77
N ALA A 42 4.33 -12.35 6.85
CA ALA A 42 5.57 -11.61 7.06
C ALA A 42 5.88 -10.61 5.93
N LEU A 43 5.65 -10.98 4.66
CA LEU A 43 5.86 -10.10 3.51
C LEU A 43 4.92 -8.89 3.53
N ILE A 44 3.67 -9.09 3.95
CA ILE A 44 2.66 -8.02 4.01
C ILE A 44 2.99 -7.00 5.11
N HIS A 45 3.52 -7.46 6.25
CA HIS A 45 3.85 -6.59 7.39
C HIS A 45 5.21 -5.89 7.29
N ASP A 46 6.13 -6.41 6.46
CA ASP A 46 7.45 -5.82 6.25
C ASP A 46 7.44 -4.86 5.04
N LEU A 47 7.24 -3.57 5.32
CA LEU A 47 7.21 -2.52 4.30
C LEU A 47 8.59 -2.24 3.68
N ALA A 48 9.69 -2.65 4.31
CA ALA A 48 11.05 -2.38 3.82
C ALA A 48 11.56 -3.50 2.90
N ARG A 49 10.99 -4.70 3.02
CA ARG A 49 11.46 -5.85 2.24
C ARG A 49 11.18 -5.68 0.74
N PRO A 50 12.20 -5.80 -0.13
CA PRO A 50 12.00 -5.78 -1.57
C PRO A 50 11.10 -6.93 -2.03
N LEU A 51 10.20 -6.64 -2.96
CA LEU A 51 9.31 -7.62 -3.58
C LEU A 51 9.47 -7.61 -5.10
N HIS A 52 9.17 -8.74 -5.72
CA HIS A 52 9.08 -8.82 -7.16
C HIS A 52 7.86 -7.99 -7.64
N PRO A 53 7.98 -7.08 -8.63
CA PRO A 53 6.92 -6.12 -8.95
C PRO A 53 5.55 -6.73 -9.29
N PRO A 54 5.47 -7.82 -10.09
CA PRO A 54 4.23 -8.60 -10.26
C PRO A 54 3.53 -8.98 -8.96
N LEU A 55 4.28 -9.53 -7.99
CA LEU A 55 3.73 -9.97 -6.71
C LEU A 55 3.28 -8.77 -5.86
N GLU A 56 4.08 -7.70 -5.82
CA GLU A 56 3.73 -6.47 -5.11
C GLU A 56 2.41 -5.88 -5.61
N ARG A 57 2.22 -5.79 -6.93
CA ARG A 57 0.96 -5.32 -7.52
C ARG A 57 -0.23 -6.24 -7.20
N ALA A 58 -0.02 -7.56 -7.19
CA ALA A 58 -1.07 -8.51 -6.82
C ALA A 58 -1.47 -8.36 -5.34
N LEU A 59 -0.51 -8.19 -4.43
CA LEU A 59 -0.76 -7.91 -3.02
C LEU A 59 -1.55 -6.61 -2.83
N ALA A 60 -1.13 -5.52 -3.49
CA ALA A 60 -1.82 -4.24 -3.41
C ALA A 60 -3.28 -4.35 -3.89
N ARG A 61 -3.54 -5.07 -4.99
CA ARG A 61 -4.90 -5.34 -5.47
C ARG A 61 -5.72 -6.16 -4.46
N GLY A 62 -5.16 -7.25 -3.95
CA GLY A 62 -5.82 -8.10 -2.96
C GLY A 62 -6.14 -7.38 -1.64
N LEU A 63 -5.30 -6.42 -1.25
CA LEU A 63 -5.56 -5.55 -0.11
C LEU A 63 -6.70 -4.56 -0.39
N ASN A 64 -6.71 -3.93 -1.56
CA ASN A 64 -7.78 -3.00 -1.95
C ASN A 64 -9.14 -3.70 -2.18
N SER A 65 -9.14 -4.95 -2.64
CA SER A 65 -10.37 -5.72 -2.82
C SER A 65 -10.91 -6.32 -1.52
N GLY A 66 -10.14 -6.24 -0.43
CA GLY A 66 -10.46 -6.86 0.86
C GLY A 66 -10.19 -8.38 0.91
N GLU A 67 -9.74 -8.99 -0.18
CA GLU A 67 -9.37 -10.41 -0.21
C GLU A 67 -8.27 -10.76 0.80
N LEU A 68 -7.39 -9.78 1.07
CA LEU A 68 -6.31 -9.90 2.04
C LEU A 68 -6.59 -9.18 3.37
N ALA A 69 -7.83 -8.78 3.67
CA ALA A 69 -8.16 -8.02 4.88
C ALA A 69 -7.77 -8.73 6.19
N GLY A 70 -7.81 -10.06 6.22
CA GLY A 70 -7.38 -10.86 7.38
C GLY A 70 -5.87 -11.01 7.56
N TRP A 71 -5.06 -10.52 6.60
CA TRP A 71 -3.62 -10.72 6.57
C TRP A 71 -2.81 -9.50 7.00
N LEU A 72 -3.43 -8.32 7.06
CA LEU A 72 -2.80 -7.05 7.41
C LEU A 72 -3.63 -6.38 8.51
N GLY A 73 -2.99 -5.93 9.58
CA GLY A 73 -3.58 -4.94 10.50
C GLY A 73 -3.21 -3.52 10.05
N PRO A 74 -4.09 -2.75 9.37
CA PRO A 74 -3.70 -1.46 8.79
C PRO A 74 -3.28 -0.46 9.86
N ALA A 75 -4.01 -0.41 10.98
CA ALA A 75 -3.70 0.47 12.11
C ALA A 75 -2.38 0.12 12.81
N GLU A 76 -2.02 -1.16 12.83
CA GLU A 76 -0.78 -1.64 13.44
C GLU A 76 0.43 -1.45 12.53
N THR A 77 0.23 -1.60 11.22
CA THR A 77 1.32 -1.71 10.24
C THR A 77 1.50 -0.44 9.44
N LEU A 78 0.42 0.07 8.85
CA LEU A 78 0.47 1.19 7.91
C LEU A 78 0.42 2.53 8.64
N MET A 79 -0.46 2.66 9.64
CA MET A 79 -0.66 3.92 10.34
C MET A 79 0.64 4.48 10.96
N PRO A 80 1.48 3.70 11.68
CA PRO A 80 2.72 4.22 12.22
C PRO A 80 3.73 4.66 11.16
N ALA A 81 3.77 3.97 10.02
CA ALA A 81 4.60 4.37 8.88
C ALA A 81 4.06 5.65 8.22
N MET A 82 2.75 5.78 8.09
CA MET A 82 2.09 6.96 7.54
C MET A 82 2.27 8.19 8.44
N MET A 83 2.08 8.05 9.76
CA MET A 83 2.29 9.12 10.73
C MET A 83 3.70 9.72 10.65
N ARG A 84 4.71 8.87 10.49
CA ARG A 84 6.10 9.32 10.28
C ARG A 84 6.28 10.14 9.01
N ARG A 85 5.51 9.89 7.93
CA ARG A 85 5.51 10.75 6.73
C ARG A 85 5.07 12.17 7.06
N PHE A 86 4.07 12.30 7.92
CA PHE A 86 3.57 13.60 8.39
C PHE A 86 4.38 14.19 9.55
N GLY A 87 5.57 13.64 9.86
CA GLY A 87 6.46 14.14 10.90
C GLY A 87 5.98 13.87 12.32
N LEU A 88 5.03 12.95 12.51
CA LEU A 88 4.59 12.52 13.84
C LEU A 88 5.45 11.36 14.33
N ASP A 89 5.77 11.38 15.63
CA ASP A 89 6.33 10.23 16.31
C ASP A 89 5.23 9.23 16.66
N ALA A 90 5.19 8.10 15.94
CA ALA A 90 4.15 7.10 16.15
C ALA A 90 4.15 6.48 17.56
N GLU A 91 5.29 6.44 18.25
CA GLU A 91 5.39 5.91 19.61
C GLU A 91 4.76 6.86 20.62
N ALA A 92 5.05 8.16 20.50
CA ALA A 92 4.44 9.20 21.32
C ALA A 92 2.91 9.27 21.19
N TRP A 93 2.37 8.86 20.04
CA TRP A 93 0.94 8.87 19.75
C TRP A 93 0.22 7.55 20.02
N ALA A 94 0.93 6.48 20.43
CA ALA A 94 0.34 5.15 20.61
C ALA A 94 -0.81 5.14 21.64
N ASP A 95 -0.66 5.91 22.72
CA ASP A 95 -1.59 5.96 23.86
C ASP A 95 -2.46 7.23 23.91
N VAL A 96 -2.35 8.09 22.90
CA VAL A 96 -3.14 9.33 22.86
C VAL A 96 -4.60 8.99 22.50
N PRO A 97 -5.61 9.49 23.24
CA PRO A 97 -7.02 9.15 22.97
C PRO A 97 -7.45 9.43 21.52
N ARG A 98 -6.95 10.51 20.93
CA ARG A 98 -7.19 10.89 19.52
C ARG A 98 -6.71 9.83 18.53
N ALA A 99 -5.68 9.04 18.88
CA ALA A 99 -5.19 7.96 18.05
C ALA A 99 -6.22 6.83 17.90
N ALA A 100 -7.15 6.64 18.84
CA ALA A 100 -8.19 5.63 18.72
C ALA A 100 -9.09 5.88 17.50
N GLU A 101 -9.49 7.13 17.26
CA GLU A 101 -10.28 7.53 16.09
C GLU A 101 -9.50 7.31 14.79
N TRP A 102 -8.21 7.68 14.76
CA TRP A 102 -7.36 7.46 13.60
C TRP A 102 -7.18 5.98 13.26
N ARG A 103 -7.09 5.11 14.28
CA ARG A 103 -7.04 3.66 14.09
C ARG A 103 -8.33 3.15 13.46
N VAL A 104 -9.50 3.62 13.91
CA VAL A 104 -10.80 3.24 13.32
C VAL A 104 -10.84 3.66 11.84
N THR A 105 -10.52 4.91 11.53
CA THR A 105 -10.46 5.40 10.15
C THR A 105 -9.48 4.60 9.30
N CYS A 106 -8.29 4.28 9.84
CA CYS A 106 -7.28 3.51 9.11
C CYS A 106 -7.74 2.07 8.83
N ARG A 107 -8.37 1.39 9.81
CA ARG A 107 -8.89 0.03 9.63
C ARG A 107 -9.98 -0.06 8.57
N ALA A 108 -10.80 0.99 8.44
CA ALA A 108 -11.93 1.04 7.51
C ALA A 108 -11.56 1.62 6.13
N CYS A 109 -10.29 1.97 5.90
CA CYS A 109 -9.87 2.63 4.67
C CYS A 109 -10.03 1.71 3.44
N PRO A 110 -10.75 2.13 2.38
CA PRO A 110 -10.90 1.32 1.17
C PRO A 110 -9.63 1.32 0.28
N HIS A 111 -8.64 2.15 0.60
CA HIS A 111 -7.41 2.34 -0.19
C HIS A 111 -6.18 1.72 0.50
N ILE A 112 -6.36 0.70 1.35
CA ILE A 112 -5.28 0.06 2.12
C ILE A 112 -4.16 -0.45 1.23
N GLY A 113 -4.47 -1.06 0.08
CA GLY A 113 -3.47 -1.55 -0.87
C GLY A 113 -2.68 -0.43 -1.53
N THR A 114 -3.34 0.68 -1.87
CA THR A 114 -2.67 1.89 -2.38
C THR A 114 -1.73 2.48 -1.33
N CYS A 115 -2.21 2.61 -0.08
CA CYS A 115 -1.43 3.09 1.05
C CYS A 115 -0.22 2.18 1.33
N TRP A 116 -0.42 0.86 1.35
CA TRP A 116 0.64 -0.13 1.53
C TRP A 116 1.73 0.02 0.46
N GLN A 117 1.35 0.13 -0.81
CA GLN A 117 2.29 0.30 -1.91
C GLN A 117 3.05 1.64 -1.84
N ALA A 118 2.35 2.74 -1.57
CA ALA A 118 2.97 4.07 -1.43
C ALA A 118 4.03 4.09 -0.32
N LEU A 119 3.71 3.51 0.84
CA LEU A 119 4.63 3.46 1.97
C LEU A 119 5.88 2.60 1.69
N ARG A 120 5.75 1.53 0.89
CA ARG A 120 6.87 0.71 0.44
C ARG A 120 7.77 1.42 -0.55
N HIS A 121 7.21 2.28 -1.40
CA HIS A 121 7.94 3.07 -2.39
C HIS A 121 8.42 4.42 -1.86
N ASP A 122 8.41 4.62 -0.55
CA ASP A 122 8.89 5.84 0.09
C ASP A 122 8.17 7.11 -0.38
N THR A 123 6.89 7.00 -0.76
CA THR A 123 6.08 8.15 -1.19
C THR A 123 6.04 9.22 -0.10
N ASP A 124 6.18 10.49 -0.50
CA ASP A 124 6.20 11.62 0.41
C ASP A 124 4.81 11.95 0.99
N ALA A 125 4.80 12.86 1.97
CA ALA A 125 3.57 13.26 2.66
C ALA A 125 2.57 14.00 1.76
N GLU A 126 3.07 14.74 0.76
CA GLU A 126 2.23 15.52 -0.15
C GLU A 126 1.39 14.58 -1.02
N ALA A 127 2.02 13.60 -1.65
CA ALA A 127 1.31 12.58 -2.42
C ALA A 127 0.45 11.65 -1.54
N CYS A 128 0.88 11.36 -0.30
CA CYS A 128 0.06 10.57 0.62
C CYS A 128 -1.23 11.29 1.05
N ARG A 129 -1.24 12.64 1.04
CA ARG A 129 -2.39 13.45 1.41
C ARG A 129 -3.60 13.20 0.51
N ASP A 130 -3.36 12.95 -0.77
CA ASP A 130 -4.42 12.80 -1.78
C ASP A 130 -5.32 11.59 -1.56
N PHE A 131 -4.86 10.58 -0.80
CA PHE A 131 -5.62 9.35 -0.55
C PHE A 131 -5.76 8.97 0.93
N CYS A 132 -4.93 9.51 1.84
CA CYS A 132 -5.00 9.15 3.25
C CYS A 132 -6.12 9.94 3.97
N ALA A 133 -7.17 9.23 4.40
CA ALA A 133 -8.29 9.82 5.14
C ALA A 133 -7.90 10.46 6.49
N ASN A 134 -6.74 10.10 7.06
CA ASN A 134 -6.22 10.69 8.30
C ASN A 134 -5.26 11.87 8.05
N ALA A 135 -4.92 12.21 6.80
CA ALA A 135 -3.86 13.17 6.49
C ALA A 135 -4.06 14.53 7.18
N GLU A 136 -5.25 15.14 7.05
CA GLU A 136 -5.54 16.42 7.68
C GLU A 136 -5.45 16.37 9.21
N ALA A 137 -5.85 15.24 9.81
CA ALA A 137 -5.75 15.07 11.25
C ALA A 137 -4.30 14.92 11.72
N PHE A 138 -3.45 14.25 10.93
CA PHE A 138 -2.01 14.15 11.21
C PHE A 138 -1.30 15.50 11.05
N ILE A 139 -1.65 16.27 10.02
CA ILE A 139 -1.10 17.62 9.80
C ILE A 139 -1.43 18.51 11.00
N ALA A 140 -2.71 18.57 11.40
CA ALA A 140 -3.14 19.38 12.54
C ALA A 140 -2.39 19.00 13.83
N ALA A 141 -2.27 17.70 14.12
CA ALA A 141 -1.53 17.18 15.26
C ALA A 141 -0.03 17.56 15.24
N GLY A 142 0.61 17.55 14.06
CA GLY A 142 2.02 17.89 13.91
C GLY A 142 2.32 19.37 14.16
N HIS A 143 1.33 20.25 14.02
CA HIS A 143 1.45 21.67 14.39
C HIS A 143 1.30 21.90 15.90
N GLU A 144 0.46 21.10 16.57
CA GLU A 144 0.23 21.15 18.02
C GLU A 144 1.48 20.68 18.80
N SER A 145 2.20 19.66 18.33
CA SER A 145 3.40 19.13 19.02
C SER A 145 4.67 20.00 18.89
N LYS A 146 4.63 21.10 18.14
CA LYS A 146 5.77 22.04 17.95
C LYS A 146 5.69 23.29 18.82
N HIS A 147 4.67 23.40 19.68
CA HIS A 147 4.49 24.45 20.68
C HIS A 147 4.60 23.85 22.08
#